data_AF-A0A351Q347-F1
#
_entry.id   AF-A0A351Q347-F1
#
_cell.length_a   1.000
_cell.length_b   1.000
_cell.length_c   1.000
_cell.angle_alpha   90.00
_cell.angle_beta   90.00
_cell.angle_gamma   90.00
#
_symmetry.space_group_name_H-M   'P 1'
#
loop_
_entity.id
_entity.type
_entity.pdbx_description
1 polymer ?
#
loop_
_entity_poly.entity_id
_entity_poly.type
_entity_poly.pdbx_seq_one_letter_code
_entity_poly.pdbx_strand_id
1 'polypeptide(L)'
;MTGEITLATLTVVLVGAAFFLIGAAIGHLYSRKTQGGSSSTRDLEKQLEISEKKLQRYQQEVTEHFVTVSHLTTNMAQSYRHIHEHLATSAIRLASPEVGRQLLKAGGSELSMLDADGNPLISAEDIQPPRDYAPKVPGGILSEEYGLDDNDLSKDHPDAANGPSDAEDDENSDPTLNVS
;
A
#
# COMPACT_ATOMS: atom_id res chain seq x y z
N MET A 1 45.64 58.51 45.96
CA MET A 1 44.32 58.04 45.49
C MET A 1 44.22 57.92 43.96
N THR A 2 44.94 58.73 43.16
CA THR A 2 44.87 58.67 41.69
C THR A 2 45.61 57.47 41.06
N GLY A 3 46.73 57.03 41.64
CA GLY A 3 47.55 55.93 41.09
C GLY A 3 46.93 54.53 41.17
N GLU A 4 46.10 54.24 42.18
CA GLU A 4 45.43 52.95 42.29
C GLU A 4 44.30 52.80 41.26
N ILE A 5 43.60 53.89 40.95
CA ILE A 5 42.53 53.91 39.95
C ILE A 5 43.11 53.61 38.55
N THR A 6 44.26 54.20 38.20
CA THR A 6 44.92 53.94 36.92
C THR A 6 45.38 52.49 36.77
N LEU A 7 45.80 51.87 37.87
CA LEU A 7 46.27 50.48 37.89
C LEU A 7 45.10 49.51 37.72
N ALA A 8 43.97 49.77 38.38
CA ALA A 8 42.74 48.99 38.22
C ALA A 8 42.13 49.11 36.80
N THR A 9 42.17 50.29 36.18
CA THR A 9 41.70 50.43 34.79
C THR A 9 42.58 49.66 33.81
N LEU A 10 43.90 49.61 34.04
CA LEU A 10 44.85 48.91 33.18
C LEU A 10 44.68 47.39 33.27
N THR A 11 44.42 46.84 34.46
CA THR A 11 44.17 45.40 34.63
C THR A 11 42.87 44.96 33.98
N VAL A 12 41.80 45.74 34.09
CA VAL A 12 40.51 45.45 33.42
C VAL A 12 40.67 45.43 31.90
N VAL A 13 41.40 46.40 31.33
CA VAL A 13 41.68 46.44 29.89
C VAL A 13 42.52 45.23 29.44
N LEU A 14 43.54 44.84 30.22
CA LEU A 14 44.36 43.66 29.90
C LEU A 14 43.57 42.36 29.94
N VAL A 15 42.71 42.18 30.95
CA VAL A 15 41.85 40.98 31.04
C VAL A 15 40.86 40.95 29.87
N GLY A 16 40.22 42.07 29.54
CA GLY A 16 39.34 42.18 28.38
C GLY A 16 40.06 41.85 27.06
N ALA A 17 41.27 42.38 26.87
CA ALA A 17 42.09 42.08 25.70
C ALA A 17 42.48 40.59 25.62
N ALA A 18 42.82 39.97 26.75
CA ALA A 18 43.15 38.55 26.80
C ALA A 18 41.95 37.67 26.40
N PHE A 19 40.77 37.92 26.97
CA PHE A 19 39.55 37.18 26.58
C PHE A 19 39.15 37.44 25.13
N PHE A 20 39.33 38.66 24.62
CA PHE A 20 39.08 38.97 23.21
C PHE A 20 40.00 38.18 22.28
N LEU A 21 41.30 38.09 22.58
CA LEU A 21 42.25 37.30 21.80
C LEU A 21 41.93 35.82 21.83
N ILE A 22 41.53 35.28 22.99
CA ILE A 22 41.09 33.88 23.12
C ILE A 22 39.83 33.64 22.29
N GLY A 23 38.83 34.53 22.41
CA GLY A 23 37.58 34.46 21.63
C GLY A 23 37.82 34.56 20.13
N ALA A 24 38.70 35.47 19.70
CA ALA A 24 39.09 35.63 18.31
C ALA A 24 39.85 34.41 17.76
N ALA A 25 40.74 33.81 18.56
CA ALA A 25 41.45 32.59 18.17
C ALA A 25 40.49 31.40 17.99
N ILE A 26 39.56 31.20 18.94
CA ILE A 26 38.53 30.16 18.86
C ILE A 26 37.60 30.42 17.68
N GLY A 27 37.13 31.65 17.51
CA GLY A 27 36.26 32.05 16.40
C GLY A 27 36.92 31.84 15.03
N HIS A 28 38.21 32.16 14.91
CA HIS A 28 38.98 31.94 13.68
C HIS A 28 39.15 30.45 13.36
N LEU A 29 39.44 29.62 14.37
CA LEU A 29 39.50 28.16 14.19
C LEU A 29 38.16 27.57 13.74
N TYR A 30 37.05 28.05 14.33
CA TYR A 30 35.71 27.62 13.94
C TYR A 30 35.36 28.06 12.51
N SER A 31 35.64 29.31 12.16
CA SER A 31 35.40 29.87 10.82
C SER A 31 36.18 29.11 9.75
N ARG A 32 37.42 28.70 10.04
CA ARG A 32 38.23 27.91 9.11
C ARG A 32 37.65 26.52 8.87
N LYS A 33 37.01 25.93 9.88
CA LYS A 33 36.34 24.62 9.77
C LYS A 33 35.03 24.71 8.99
N THR A 34 34.26 25.80 9.15
CA THR A 34 32.96 25.99 8.46
C THR A 34 33.09 26.44 7.01
N GLN A 35 34.20 27.07 6.62
CA GLN A 35 34.41 27.53 5.23
C GLN A 35 34.49 26.37 4.21
N GLY A 36 34.73 25.13 4.68
CA GLY A 36 34.61 23.91 3.87
C GLY A 36 33.18 23.43 3.57
N GLY A 37 32.14 24.02 4.18
CA GLY A 37 30.74 23.56 4.07
C GLY A 37 30.05 23.81 2.73
N SER A 38 30.65 24.59 1.82
CA SER A 38 30.06 24.85 0.50
C SER A 38 30.13 23.66 -0.46
N SER A 39 31.03 22.69 -0.23
CA SER A 39 31.03 21.43 -0.98
C SER A 39 29.92 20.51 -0.51
N SER A 40 29.74 20.37 0.81
CA SER A 40 28.72 19.47 1.38
C SER A 40 27.30 19.86 0.99
N THR A 41 27.00 21.16 0.88
CA THR A 41 25.69 21.64 0.40
C THR A 41 25.46 21.33 -1.08
N ARG A 42 26.47 21.53 -1.93
CA ARG A 42 26.42 21.13 -3.36
C ARG A 42 26.31 19.62 -3.54
N ASP A 43 26.97 18.84 -2.69
CA ASP A 43 26.91 17.38 -2.74
C ASP A 43 25.52 16.87 -2.31
N LEU A 44 24.89 17.53 -1.34
CA LEU A 44 23.50 17.26 -0.95
C LEU A 44 22.52 17.62 -2.08
N GLU A 45 22.69 18.79 -2.69
CA GLU A 45 21.86 19.24 -3.81
C GLU A 45 21.95 18.27 -5.00
N LYS A 46 23.16 17.81 -5.34
CA LYS A 46 23.35 16.76 -6.36
C LYS A 46 22.68 15.44 -5.99
N GLN A 47 22.78 15.01 -4.74
CA GLN A 47 22.14 13.77 -4.29
C GLN A 47 20.62 13.86 -4.39
N LEU A 48 20.06 15.02 -4.05
CA LEU A 48 18.63 15.31 -4.19
C LEU A 48 18.22 15.23 -5.66
N GLU A 49 18.92 15.95 -6.56
CA GLU A 49 18.65 15.92 -8.01
C GLU A 49 18.73 14.50 -8.58
N ILE A 50 19.74 13.72 -8.19
CA ILE A 50 19.89 12.32 -8.61
C ILE A 50 18.72 11.47 -8.11
N SER A 51 18.28 11.66 -6.86
CA SER A 51 17.17 10.92 -6.27
C SER A 51 15.85 11.23 -6.98
N GLU A 52 15.55 12.51 -7.19
CA GLU A 52 14.35 12.94 -7.92
C GLU A 52 14.33 12.38 -9.34
N LYS A 53 15.47 12.42 -10.04
CA LYS A 53 15.59 11.86 -11.38
C LYS A 53 15.39 10.34 -11.41
N LYS A 54 15.87 9.62 -10.39
CA LYS A 54 15.61 8.18 -10.24
C LYS A 54 14.13 7.91 -10.01
N LEU A 55 13.48 8.68 -9.16
CA LEU A 55 12.05 8.55 -8.88
C LEU A 55 11.21 8.81 -10.14
N GLN A 56 11.51 9.89 -10.88
CA GLN A 56 10.83 10.18 -12.14
C GLN A 56 11.02 9.06 -13.17
N ARG A 57 12.23 8.53 -13.30
CA ARG A 57 12.49 7.40 -14.20
C ARG A 57 11.70 6.15 -13.80
N TYR A 58 11.69 5.83 -12.51
CA TYR A 58 10.93 4.70 -11.99
C TYR A 58 9.42 4.86 -12.26
N GLN A 59 8.86 6.04 -11.99
CA GLN A 59 7.46 6.35 -12.28
C GLN A 59 7.14 6.19 -13.77
N GLN A 60 8.04 6.63 -14.65
CA GLN A 60 7.90 6.46 -16.10
C GLN A 60 7.94 4.98 -16.51
N GLU A 61 8.90 4.22 -16.00
CA GLU A 61 9.06 2.79 -16.30
C GLU A 61 7.85 1.97 -15.85
N VAL A 62 7.34 2.23 -14.65
CA VAL A 62 6.11 1.58 -14.14
C VAL A 62 4.92 1.90 -15.05
N THR A 63 4.78 3.16 -15.47
CA THR A 63 3.69 3.58 -16.37
C THR A 63 3.78 2.84 -17.72
N GLU A 64 4.98 2.77 -18.31
CA GLU A 64 5.22 2.06 -19.57
C GLU A 64 4.93 0.55 -19.43
N HIS A 65 5.32 -0.04 -18.29
CA HIS A 65 5.02 -1.44 -18.00
C HIS A 65 3.51 -1.70 -17.90
N PHE A 66 2.75 -0.82 -17.23
CA PHE A 66 1.29 -0.94 -17.15
C PHE A 66 0.59 -0.79 -18.51
N VAL A 67 1.08 0.11 -19.37
CA VAL A 67 0.59 0.22 -20.76
C VAL A 67 0.83 -1.09 -21.51
N THR A 68 2.05 -1.62 -21.42
CA THR A 68 2.42 -2.89 -22.08
C THR A 68 1.57 -4.06 -21.58
N VAL A 69 1.38 -4.19 -20.26
CA VAL A 69 0.52 -5.22 -19.66
C VAL A 69 -0.92 -5.04 -20.13
N SER A 70 -1.44 -3.82 -20.20
CA SER A 70 -2.81 -3.57 -20.66
C SER A 70 -3.03 -4.06 -22.10
N HIS A 71 -2.05 -3.84 -22.99
CA HIS A 71 -2.08 -4.38 -24.35
C HIS A 71 -2.05 -5.91 -24.35
N LEU A 72 -1.18 -6.53 -23.56
CA LEU A 72 -1.04 -7.98 -23.49
C LEU A 72 -2.30 -8.65 -22.91
N THR A 73 -2.88 -8.08 -21.86
CA THR A 73 -4.14 -8.52 -21.26
C THR A 73 -5.31 -8.41 -22.24
N THR A 74 -5.35 -7.33 -23.05
CA THR A 74 -6.37 -7.18 -24.10
C THR A 74 -6.27 -8.29 -25.14
N ASN A 75 -5.05 -8.58 -25.61
CA ASN A 75 -4.81 -9.68 -26.55
C ASN A 75 -5.20 -11.05 -25.96
N MET A 76 -4.91 -11.27 -24.68
CA MET A 76 -5.33 -12.47 -23.96
C MET A 76 -6.86 -12.59 -23.90
N ALA A 77 -7.56 -11.52 -23.52
CA ALA A 77 -9.01 -11.50 -23.46
C ALA A 77 -9.65 -11.76 -24.84
N GLN A 78 -9.07 -11.22 -25.91
CA GLN A 78 -9.51 -11.52 -27.29
C GLN A 78 -9.29 -12.99 -27.65
N SER A 79 -8.13 -13.55 -27.28
CA SER A 79 -7.80 -14.96 -27.52
C SER A 79 -8.75 -15.89 -26.76
N TYR A 80 -9.07 -15.55 -25.52
CA TYR A 80 -10.06 -16.28 -24.71
C TYR A 80 -11.46 -16.27 -25.35
N ARG A 81 -11.93 -15.11 -25.84
CA ARG A 81 -13.20 -15.02 -26.57
C ARG A 81 -13.20 -15.90 -27.82
N HIS A 82 -12.13 -15.86 -28.61
CA HIS A 82 -12.01 -16.66 -29.83
C HIS A 82 -12.01 -18.15 -29.54
N ILE A 83 -11.33 -18.61 -28.48
CA ILE A 83 -11.38 -20.00 -28.02
C ILE A 83 -12.81 -20.39 -27.67
N HIS A 84 -13.53 -19.56 -26.90
CA HIS A 84 -14.92 -19.83 -26.53
C HIS A 84 -15.86 -19.90 -27.73
N GLU A 85 -15.72 -18.99 -28.69
CA GLU A 85 -16.51 -19.00 -29.93
C GLU A 85 -16.22 -20.24 -30.77
N HIS A 86 -14.94 -20.63 -30.86
CA HIS A 86 -14.54 -21.84 -31.57
C HIS A 86 -15.08 -23.11 -30.89
N LEU A 87 -15.09 -23.15 -29.56
CA LEU A 87 -15.69 -24.25 -28.80
C LEU A 87 -17.20 -24.32 -29.00
N ALA A 88 -17.91 -23.19 -28.94
CA ALA A 88 -19.35 -23.14 -29.20
C ALA A 88 -19.68 -23.62 -30.62
N THR A 89 -18.93 -23.13 -31.61
CA THR A 89 -19.08 -23.53 -33.02
C THR A 89 -18.80 -25.03 -33.20
N SER A 90 -17.73 -25.53 -32.57
CA SER A 90 -17.34 -26.95 -32.62
C SER A 90 -18.36 -27.84 -31.92
N ALA A 91 -18.91 -27.39 -30.79
CA ALA A 91 -19.96 -28.10 -30.07
C ALA A 91 -21.21 -28.25 -30.95
N ILE A 92 -21.64 -27.19 -31.66
CA ILE A 92 -22.76 -27.27 -32.60
C ILE A 92 -22.45 -28.20 -33.78
N ARG A 93 -21.24 -28.12 -34.35
CA ARG A 93 -20.85 -28.92 -35.52
C ARG A 93 -20.66 -30.41 -35.20
N LEU A 94 -20.20 -30.73 -33.99
CA LEU A 94 -19.90 -32.08 -33.53
C LEU A 94 -21.06 -32.70 -32.75
N ALA A 95 -21.98 -31.89 -32.24
CA ALA A 95 -23.26 -32.37 -31.75
C ALA A 95 -23.98 -33.10 -32.90
N SER A 96 -24.39 -34.34 -32.64
CA SER A 96 -25.27 -35.05 -33.57
C SER A 96 -26.53 -34.20 -33.82
N PRO A 97 -27.20 -34.36 -34.97
CA PRO A 97 -28.42 -33.59 -35.28
C PRO A 97 -29.47 -33.63 -34.15
N GLU A 98 -29.48 -34.71 -33.37
CA GLU A 98 -30.32 -34.89 -32.19
C GLU A 98 -29.90 -33.99 -31.01
N VAL A 99 -28.61 -33.94 -30.69
CA VAL A 99 -28.06 -33.06 -29.63
C VAL A 99 -28.17 -31.59 -30.03
N GLY A 100 -28.00 -31.26 -31.31
CA GLY A 100 -28.23 -29.91 -31.83
C GLY A 100 -29.69 -29.46 -31.68
N ARG A 101 -30.66 -30.36 -31.91
CA ARG A 101 -32.09 -30.10 -31.64
C ARG A 101 -32.37 -29.91 -30.15
N GLN A 102 -31.76 -30.71 -29.29
CA GLN A 102 -31.90 -30.55 -27.83
C GLN A 102 -31.27 -29.25 -27.31
N LEU A 103 -30.11 -28.85 -27.83
CA LEU A 103 -29.47 -27.56 -27.54
C LEU A 103 -30.27 -26.37 -28.04
N LEU A 104 -30.86 -26.43 -29.25
CA LEU A 104 -31.76 -25.39 -29.75
C LEU A 104 -33.05 -25.31 -28.92
N LYS A 105 -33.58 -26.46 -28.47
CA LYS A 105 -34.73 -26.54 -27.58
C LYS A 105 -34.43 -25.90 -26.20
N ALA A 106 -33.26 -26.18 -25.65
CA ALA A 106 -32.77 -25.62 -24.38
C ALA A 106 -32.29 -24.16 -24.48
N GLY A 107 -31.79 -23.74 -25.63
CA GLY A 107 -31.12 -22.45 -25.82
C GLY A 107 -32.01 -21.30 -26.29
N GLY A 108 -33.26 -21.54 -26.69
CA GLY A 108 -34.08 -20.44 -27.19
C GLY A 108 -35.55 -20.67 -27.55
N SER A 109 -36.16 -21.81 -27.23
CA SER A 109 -37.61 -21.93 -27.48
C SER A 109 -38.46 -22.58 -26.39
N GLU A 110 -37.87 -23.25 -25.40
CA GLU A 110 -38.60 -23.72 -24.22
C GLU A 110 -37.85 -23.41 -22.91
N LEU A 111 -37.59 -22.12 -22.64
CA LEU A 111 -37.91 -21.64 -21.29
C LEU A 111 -39.44 -21.51 -21.22
N SER A 112 -40.13 -22.63 -21.38
CA SER A 112 -41.53 -22.72 -21.02
C SER A 112 -41.52 -22.61 -19.51
N MET A 113 -41.56 -21.37 -19.00
CA MET A 113 -41.97 -21.07 -17.64
C MET A 113 -43.46 -21.38 -17.49
N LEU A 114 -43.96 -22.40 -18.19
CA LEU A 114 -45.32 -22.85 -18.22
C LEU A 114 -45.26 -24.36 -18.00
N ASP A 115 -46.09 -24.87 -17.09
CA ASP A 115 -46.27 -26.30 -16.86
C ASP A 115 -46.86 -27.00 -18.10
N ALA A 116 -46.97 -28.33 -18.08
CA ALA A 116 -47.59 -29.12 -19.16
C ALA A 116 -48.99 -28.65 -19.57
N ASP A 117 -49.70 -27.95 -18.68
CA ASP A 117 -51.02 -27.35 -18.90
C ASP A 117 -50.99 -25.87 -19.37
N GLY A 118 -49.81 -25.29 -19.61
CA GLY A 118 -49.67 -23.90 -20.06
C GLY A 118 -49.78 -22.84 -18.94
N ASN A 119 -49.68 -23.24 -17.66
CA ASN A 119 -49.76 -22.33 -16.52
C ASN A 119 -48.37 -21.84 -16.10
N PRO A 120 -48.18 -20.54 -15.82
CA PRO A 120 -46.87 -20.00 -15.46
C PRO A 120 -46.30 -20.69 -14.21
N LEU A 121 -45.09 -21.25 -14.31
CA LEU A 121 -44.37 -21.93 -13.22
C LEU A 121 -43.87 -20.96 -12.14
N ILE A 122 -43.83 -19.66 -12.45
CA ILE A 122 -43.41 -18.59 -11.56
C ILE A 122 -44.49 -17.52 -11.62
N SER A 123 -45.09 -17.17 -10.48
CA SER A 123 -46.03 -16.05 -10.41
C SER A 123 -45.25 -14.73 -10.47
N ALA A 124 -45.80 -13.71 -11.12
CA ALA A 124 -45.14 -12.40 -11.21
C ALA A 124 -44.91 -11.78 -9.82
N GLU A 125 -45.70 -12.20 -8.82
CA GLU A 125 -45.60 -11.84 -7.42
C GLU A 125 -44.39 -12.48 -6.70
N ASP A 126 -43.83 -13.56 -7.23
CA ASP A 126 -42.67 -14.27 -6.66
C ASP A 126 -41.33 -13.68 -7.14
N ILE A 127 -41.36 -12.82 -8.16
CA ILE A 127 -40.17 -12.14 -8.70
C ILE A 127 -39.83 -10.97 -7.79
N GLN A 128 -39.02 -11.22 -6.77
CA GLN A 128 -38.46 -10.17 -5.93
C GLN A 128 -37.16 -9.61 -6.53
N PRO A 129 -36.93 -8.29 -6.46
CA PRO A 129 -35.65 -7.72 -6.84
C PRO A 129 -34.51 -8.36 -6.02
N PRO A 130 -33.29 -8.46 -6.59
CA PRO A 130 -32.13 -8.95 -5.85
C PRO A 130 -32.03 -8.23 -4.49
N ARG A 131 -32.06 -9.00 -3.41
CA ARG A 131 -31.91 -8.44 -2.07
C ARG A 131 -30.44 -8.10 -1.89
N ASP A 132 -30.12 -6.81 -1.87
CA ASP A 132 -28.76 -6.27 -1.67
C ASP A 132 -28.20 -6.44 -0.24
N TYR A 133 -28.66 -7.44 0.54
CA TYR A 133 -28.40 -7.47 1.97
C TYR A 133 -28.02 -8.85 2.50
N ALA A 134 -26.79 -8.96 3.00
CA ALA A 134 -26.57 -9.68 4.24
C ALA A 134 -27.38 -8.96 5.34
N PRO A 135 -28.24 -9.65 6.10
CA PRO A 135 -29.01 -9.01 7.16
C PRO A 135 -28.07 -8.30 8.13
N LYS A 136 -28.32 -7.01 8.43
CA LYS A 136 -27.63 -6.28 9.52
C LYS A 136 -28.16 -6.74 10.88
N VAL A 137 -28.14 -8.04 11.10
CA VAL A 137 -28.41 -8.64 12.40
C VAL A 137 -27.09 -8.70 13.17
N PRO A 138 -27.11 -8.50 14.50
CA PRO A 138 -25.97 -8.85 15.34
C PRO A 138 -25.60 -10.31 15.03
N GLY A 139 -24.34 -10.59 14.66
CA GLY A 139 -23.89 -11.93 14.26
C GLY A 139 -24.01 -12.26 12.76
N GLY A 140 -24.12 -11.26 11.88
CA GLY A 140 -24.11 -11.49 10.42
C GLY A 140 -22.78 -12.07 9.91
N ILE A 141 -22.73 -12.54 8.67
CA ILE A 141 -21.53 -13.16 8.06
C ILE A 141 -20.26 -12.27 8.03
N LEU A 142 -20.41 -10.98 8.32
CA LEU A 142 -19.34 -9.99 8.43
C LEU A 142 -19.08 -9.53 9.88
N SER A 143 -19.75 -10.11 10.88
CA SER A 143 -19.41 -9.82 12.27
C SER A 143 -18.10 -10.51 12.64
N GLU A 144 -17.28 -9.84 13.45
CA GLU A 144 -16.05 -10.37 14.04
C GLU A 144 -16.25 -11.68 14.82
N GLU A 145 -17.46 -11.88 15.36
CA GLU A 145 -17.90 -13.10 16.07
C GLU A 145 -18.30 -14.25 15.11
N TYR A 146 -18.37 -14.03 13.81
CA TYR A 146 -18.94 -15.03 12.89
C TYR A 146 -18.03 -16.27 12.81
N GLY A 147 -18.49 -17.38 13.39
CA GLY A 147 -17.74 -18.63 13.44
C GLY A 147 -16.77 -18.73 14.62
N LEU A 148 -16.82 -17.80 15.58
CA LEU A 148 -16.12 -17.91 16.85
C LEU A 148 -17.10 -18.43 17.91
N ASP A 149 -16.71 -19.50 18.61
CA ASP A 149 -17.43 -20.00 19.79
C ASP A 149 -16.77 -19.36 21.02
N ASP A 150 -17.54 -18.79 21.96
CA ASP A 150 -17.03 -18.15 23.18
C ASP A 150 -16.07 -19.08 23.98
N ASN A 151 -16.20 -20.39 23.75
CA ASN A 151 -15.35 -21.42 24.35
C ASN A 151 -13.95 -21.54 23.73
N ASP A 152 -13.70 -20.98 22.54
CA ASP A 152 -12.38 -20.95 21.89
C ASP A 152 -11.54 -19.73 22.32
N LEU A 153 -12.16 -18.67 22.84
CA LEU A 153 -11.45 -17.51 23.41
C LEU A 153 -10.87 -17.79 24.81
N SER A 154 -11.28 -18.89 25.44
CA SER A 154 -10.92 -19.24 26.83
C SER A 154 -10.03 -20.48 26.97
N LYS A 155 -9.59 -21.08 25.86
CA LYS A 155 -8.67 -22.22 25.86
C LYS A 155 -7.29 -21.87 25.29
N ASP A 156 -6.34 -21.86 26.21
CA ASP A 156 -4.91 -22.09 26.02
C ASP A 156 -4.07 -21.08 25.22
N HIS A 157 -3.54 -20.09 25.95
CA HIS A 157 -2.09 -19.86 25.92
C HIS A 157 -1.52 -19.85 27.35
N PRO A 158 -1.01 -20.99 27.83
CA PRO A 158 0.10 -20.99 28.77
C PRO A 158 1.29 -21.81 28.24
N ASP A 159 2.47 -21.32 28.59
CA ASP A 159 3.77 -22.02 28.62
C ASP A 159 4.51 -22.30 27.30
N ALA A 160 5.22 -21.26 26.84
CA ALA A 160 6.57 -21.43 26.31
C ALA A 160 7.47 -20.25 26.72
N ALA A 161 7.66 -20.08 28.03
CA ALA A 161 8.74 -19.26 28.59
C ALA A 161 9.84 -20.19 29.15
N ASN A 162 11.01 -20.18 28.50
CA ASN A 162 12.40 -20.44 28.98
C ASN A 162 13.23 -20.99 27.80
N GLY A 163 14.24 -20.34 27.20
CA GLY A 163 15.01 -19.11 27.44
C GLY A 163 16.00 -18.92 26.25
N PRO A 164 17.08 -18.11 26.31
CA PRO A 164 17.54 -17.22 27.38
C PRO A 164 17.43 -15.72 27.02
N SER A 165 17.52 -14.91 28.06
CA SER A 165 17.80 -13.47 28.03
C SER A 165 19.05 -13.12 27.24
N ASP A 166 18.95 -12.20 26.29
CA ASP A 166 19.75 -10.97 26.20
C ASP A 166 19.48 -10.24 24.88
N ALA A 167 19.52 -8.91 24.96
CA ALA A 167 19.38 -7.90 23.91
C ALA A 167 17.95 -7.41 23.61
N GLU A 168 17.58 -6.35 24.32
CA GLU A 168 16.85 -5.20 23.80
C GLU A 168 17.21 -4.94 22.33
N ASP A 169 16.23 -4.87 21.44
CA ASP A 169 16.26 -3.90 20.34
C ASP A 169 14.85 -3.71 19.76
N ASP A 170 14.46 -2.44 19.73
CA ASP A 170 13.20 -1.89 19.24
C ASP A 170 12.87 -2.36 17.81
N GLU A 171 11.82 -3.16 17.65
CA GLU A 171 11.22 -3.42 16.33
C GLU A 171 9.75 -2.94 16.29
N ASN A 172 9.52 -1.74 16.84
CA ASN A 172 8.38 -0.92 16.42
C ASN A 172 8.80 -0.07 15.22
N SER A 173 8.67 -0.62 14.00
CA SER A 173 8.81 0.16 12.77
C SER A 173 7.96 -0.46 11.67
N ASP A 174 6.64 -0.43 11.88
CA ASP A 174 5.70 -0.40 10.75
C ASP A 174 5.90 0.96 10.02
N PRO A 175 6.38 0.97 8.77
CA PRO A 175 6.67 2.20 8.03
C PRO A 175 5.40 2.97 7.62
N THR A 176 4.18 2.45 7.88
CA THR A 176 2.93 3.12 7.53
C THR A 176 2.43 4.12 8.57
N LEU A 177 2.99 4.11 9.79
CA LEU A 177 2.52 4.97 10.89
C LEU A 177 3.21 6.34 10.99
N ASN A 178 4.25 6.63 10.20
CA ASN A 178 5.04 7.86 10.34
C ASN A 178 4.68 8.99 9.36
N VAL A 179 3.43 9.05 8.89
CA VAL A 179 2.93 10.16 8.06
C VAL A 179 1.64 10.74 8.64
N SER A 180 1.78 11.58 9.67
CA SER A 180 0.83 12.63 10.04
C SER A 180 1.51 13.68 10.91
#